data_AF-A0A9E7ADX5-F1
#
_entry.id   AF-A0A9E7ADX5-F1
#
_cell.length_a   1.000
_cell.length_b   1.000
_cell.length_c   1.000
_cell.angle_alpha   90.00
_cell.angle_beta   90.00
_cell.angle_gamma   90.00
#
_symmetry.space_group_name_H-M   'P 1'
#
loop_
_entity.id
_entity.type
_entity.pdbx_description
1 polymer ?
#
loop_
_entity_poly.entity_id
_entity_poly.type
_entity_poly.pdbx_seq_one_letter_code
_entity_poly.pdbx_strand_id
1 'polypeptide(L)'
;MTANPAPLLPDLHRGVPQHLARRFAQICNAFQAELYQPLDLMPVHVALLAQIRATPGMDRNWLAAATGHDATSAGQALEAFVRRGLVARGIQPKDRRAGAFTLTPQGEALSDTLREHTRAAARRILAPLSPAEGQTLLGLLARLIEAHEAHARPGAGRKPPRRKPKAHEESLPCKPASPAAAASSSPPRSAAPAPRPGRNARSG
;
A
#
# COMPACT_ATOMS: atom_id res chain seq x y z
N MET A 1 24.58 20.74 -37.25
CA MET A 1 24.74 20.15 -35.90
C MET A 1 23.89 18.91 -35.82
N THR A 2 24.45 17.74 -36.15
CA THR A 2 23.78 16.45 -35.94
C THR A 2 23.90 16.11 -34.47
N ALA A 3 22.82 16.22 -33.72
CA ALA A 3 22.77 15.75 -32.33
C ALA A 3 23.08 14.26 -32.35
N ASN A 4 24.23 13.87 -31.79
CA ASN A 4 24.54 12.47 -31.55
C ASN A 4 23.69 12.05 -30.35
N PRO A 5 22.63 11.25 -30.52
CA PRO A 5 21.80 10.86 -29.39
C PRO A 5 22.65 10.02 -28.43
N ALA A 6 22.56 10.32 -27.13
CA ALA A 6 23.21 9.52 -26.11
C ALA A 6 22.84 8.03 -26.28
N PRO A 7 23.77 7.09 -26.01
CA PRO A 7 23.48 5.67 -26.15
C PRO A 7 22.32 5.26 -25.25
N LEU A 8 21.48 4.32 -25.72
CA LEU A 8 20.29 3.84 -24.99
C LEU A 8 20.62 3.20 -23.63
N LEU A 9 21.84 2.66 -23.48
CA LEU A 9 22.38 2.13 -22.25
C LEU A 9 23.89 2.42 -22.16
N PRO A 10 24.30 3.54 -21.53
CA PRO A 10 25.69 3.84 -21.21
C PRO A 10 26.34 2.75 -20.32
N ASP A 11 27.64 2.52 -20.48
CA ASP A 11 28.38 1.47 -19.76
C ASP A 11 28.28 1.56 -18.23
N LEU A 12 28.28 2.79 -17.70
CA LEU A 12 28.09 3.08 -16.28
C LEU A 12 26.81 2.44 -15.70
N HIS A 13 25.79 2.21 -16.54
CA HIS A 13 24.50 1.69 -16.11
C HIS A 13 24.35 0.18 -16.33
N ARG A 14 25.26 -0.49 -17.04
CA ARG A 14 25.19 -1.92 -17.35
C ARG A 14 25.31 -2.80 -16.10
N GLY A 15 25.99 -2.33 -15.06
CA GLY A 15 26.13 -3.03 -13.77
C GLY A 15 25.18 -2.57 -12.67
N VAL A 16 24.25 -1.64 -12.97
CA VAL A 16 23.41 -0.98 -11.95
C VAL A 16 22.00 -1.59 -11.99
N PRO A 17 21.65 -2.50 -11.05
CA PRO A 17 20.39 -3.24 -11.10
C PRO A 17 19.16 -2.32 -11.07
N GLN A 18 19.21 -1.22 -10.31
CA GLN A 18 18.11 -0.25 -10.24
C GLN A 18 17.87 0.43 -11.59
N HIS A 19 18.93 0.70 -12.36
CA HIS A 19 18.81 1.31 -13.67
C HIS A 19 18.22 0.32 -14.68
N LEU A 20 18.76 -0.90 -14.72
CA LEU A 20 18.27 -1.94 -15.63
C LEU A 20 16.81 -2.29 -15.33
N ALA A 21 16.44 -2.46 -14.06
CA ALA A 21 15.07 -2.71 -13.65
C ALA A 21 14.13 -1.59 -14.10
N ARG A 22 14.51 -0.33 -13.92
CA ARG A 22 13.72 0.82 -14.38
C ARG A 22 13.55 0.84 -15.89
N ARG A 23 14.62 0.60 -16.66
CA ARG A 23 14.56 0.58 -18.14
C ARG A 23 13.73 -0.61 -18.64
N PHE A 24 13.88 -1.78 -18.03
CA PHE A 24 13.06 -2.94 -18.34
C PHE A 24 11.59 -2.70 -18.03
N ALA A 25 11.26 -2.10 -16.90
CA ALA A 25 9.89 -1.72 -16.56
C ALA A 25 9.29 -0.72 -17.58
N GLN A 26 10.08 0.24 -18.08
CA GLN A 26 9.62 1.15 -19.14
C GLN A 26 9.28 0.41 -20.44
N ILE A 27 10.08 -0.60 -20.82
CA ILE A 27 9.79 -1.46 -21.97
C ILE A 27 8.47 -2.22 -21.71
N CYS A 28 8.34 -2.91 -20.58
CA CYS A 28 7.13 -3.64 -20.23
C CYS A 28 5.88 -2.74 -20.25
N ASN A 29 5.98 -1.53 -19.70
CA ASN A 29 4.87 -0.57 -19.67
C ASN A 29 4.49 -0.10 -21.08
N ALA A 30 5.45 0.07 -21.99
CA ALA A 30 5.16 0.45 -23.38
C ALA A 30 4.36 -0.66 -24.11
N PHE A 31 4.78 -1.92 -23.98
CA PHE A 31 4.04 -3.05 -24.53
C PHE A 31 2.65 -3.22 -23.92
N GLN A 32 2.51 -2.98 -22.60
CA GLN A 32 1.21 -2.98 -21.95
C GLN A 32 0.31 -1.85 -22.46
N ALA A 33 0.85 -0.65 -22.69
CA ALA A 33 0.09 0.45 -23.26
C ALA A 33 -0.41 0.12 -24.68
N GLU A 34 0.44 -0.45 -25.53
CA GLU A 34 0.04 -0.95 -26.86
C GLU A 34 -1.13 -1.95 -26.76
N LEU A 35 -1.11 -2.83 -25.75
CA LEU A 35 -2.15 -3.82 -25.53
C LEU A 35 -3.47 -3.20 -25.01
N TYR A 36 -3.38 -2.26 -24.08
CA TYR A 36 -4.58 -1.77 -23.38
C TYR A 36 -5.34 -0.69 -24.17
N GLN A 37 -4.64 0.10 -24.99
CA GLN A 37 -5.23 1.20 -25.76
C GLN A 37 -6.38 0.75 -26.68
N PRO A 38 -6.24 -0.30 -27.53
CA PRO A 38 -7.33 -0.75 -28.40
C PRO A 38 -8.54 -1.31 -27.65
N LEU A 39 -8.36 -1.73 -26.40
CA LEU A 39 -9.41 -2.34 -25.57
C LEU A 39 -10.10 -1.32 -24.65
N ASP A 40 -9.67 -0.05 -24.70
CA ASP A 40 -10.05 1.02 -23.77
C ASP A 40 -9.91 0.54 -22.31
N LEU A 41 -8.71 0.04 -22.00
CA LEU A 41 -8.35 -0.46 -20.68
C LEU A 41 -7.21 0.36 -20.06
N MET A 42 -7.24 0.42 -18.74
CA MET A 42 -6.19 1.01 -17.92
C MET A 42 -5.50 -0.10 -17.11
N PRO A 43 -4.27 0.11 -16.61
CA PRO A 43 -3.61 -0.90 -15.77
C PRO A 43 -4.47 -1.36 -14.58
N VAL A 44 -5.20 -0.43 -13.93
CA VAL A 44 -6.15 -0.76 -12.86
C VAL A 44 -7.30 -1.64 -13.33
N HIS A 45 -7.78 -1.48 -14.58
CA HIS A 45 -8.81 -2.32 -15.15
C HIS A 45 -8.32 -3.78 -15.27
N VAL A 46 -7.13 -3.97 -15.81
CA VAL A 46 -6.56 -5.31 -16.02
C VAL A 46 -6.26 -6.00 -14.70
N ALA A 47 -5.69 -5.28 -13.72
CA ALA A 47 -5.45 -5.80 -12.38
C ALA A 47 -6.74 -6.27 -11.69
N LEU A 48 -7.81 -5.47 -11.78
CA LEU A 48 -9.11 -5.83 -11.21
C LEU A 48 -9.75 -7.02 -11.90
N LEU A 49 -9.76 -7.09 -13.24
CA LEU A 49 -10.31 -8.24 -13.97
C LEU A 49 -9.59 -9.53 -13.61
N ALA A 50 -8.25 -9.50 -13.55
CA ALA A 50 -7.45 -10.65 -13.13
C ALA A 50 -7.78 -11.07 -11.69
N GLN A 51 -7.92 -10.11 -10.76
CA GLN A 51 -8.22 -10.40 -9.37
C GLN A 51 -9.64 -10.94 -9.16
N ILE A 52 -10.64 -10.38 -9.84
CA ILE A 52 -12.04 -10.86 -9.76
C ILE A 52 -12.13 -12.30 -10.29
N ARG A 53 -11.39 -12.62 -11.36
CA ARG A 53 -11.31 -13.99 -11.88
C ARG A 53 -10.67 -14.96 -10.89
N ALA A 54 -9.56 -14.55 -10.28
CA ALA A 54 -8.83 -15.38 -9.33
C ALA A 54 -9.59 -15.60 -8.02
N THR A 55 -10.36 -14.60 -7.59
CA THR A 55 -11.08 -14.62 -6.31
C THR A 55 -12.45 -13.96 -6.48
N PRO A 56 -13.43 -14.65 -7.09
CA PRO A 56 -14.75 -14.11 -7.33
C PRO A 56 -15.52 -13.89 -6.03
N GLY A 57 -16.42 -12.91 -6.04
CA GLY A 57 -17.33 -12.64 -4.93
C GLY A 57 -16.80 -11.67 -3.88
N MET A 58 -15.62 -11.07 -4.10
CA MET A 58 -15.02 -10.09 -3.21
C MET A 58 -15.60 -8.69 -3.42
N ASP A 59 -15.53 -7.86 -2.37
CA ASP A 59 -16.00 -6.47 -2.42
C ASP A 59 -14.95 -5.50 -2.99
N ARG A 60 -15.39 -4.27 -3.27
CA ARG A 60 -14.55 -3.19 -3.81
C ARG A 60 -13.33 -2.91 -2.94
N ASN A 61 -13.50 -2.83 -1.62
CA ASN A 61 -12.42 -2.39 -0.73
C ASN A 61 -11.34 -3.47 -0.66
N TRP A 62 -11.75 -4.73 -0.63
CA TRP A 62 -10.85 -5.87 -0.70
C TRP A 62 -10.11 -5.90 -2.04
N LEU A 63 -10.83 -5.75 -3.16
CA LEU A 63 -10.23 -5.74 -4.50
C LEU A 63 -9.23 -4.60 -4.68
N ALA A 64 -9.52 -3.40 -4.17
CA ALA A 64 -8.62 -2.26 -4.19
C ALA A 64 -7.33 -2.56 -3.41
N ALA A 65 -7.44 -3.12 -2.20
CA ALA A 65 -6.30 -3.50 -1.39
C ALA A 65 -5.45 -4.60 -2.04
N ALA A 66 -6.09 -5.64 -2.58
CA ALA A 66 -5.42 -6.76 -3.24
C ALA A 66 -4.66 -6.32 -4.51
N THR A 67 -5.20 -5.34 -5.25
CA THR A 67 -4.58 -4.82 -6.48
C THR A 67 -3.64 -3.64 -6.23
N GLY A 68 -3.53 -3.15 -4.98
CA GLY A 68 -2.68 -2.01 -4.63
C GLY A 68 -3.19 -0.66 -5.15
N HIS A 69 -4.48 -0.55 -5.44
CA HIS A 69 -5.15 0.66 -5.92
C HIS A 69 -6.00 1.31 -4.81
N ASP A 70 -6.31 2.60 -4.95
CA ASP A 70 -7.24 3.26 -4.03
C ASP A 70 -8.70 2.86 -4.33
N ALA A 71 -9.56 2.95 -3.31
CA ALA A 71 -10.96 2.51 -3.41
C ALA A 71 -11.78 3.34 -4.41
N THR A 72 -11.40 4.58 -4.68
CA THR A 72 -12.10 5.45 -5.64
C THR A 72 -11.81 4.99 -7.06
N SER A 73 -10.53 4.84 -7.42
CA SER A 73 -10.10 4.32 -8.72
C SER A 73 -10.65 2.92 -8.98
N ALA A 74 -10.62 2.05 -7.96
CA ALA A 74 -11.19 0.71 -8.08
C ALA A 74 -12.71 0.73 -8.27
N GLY A 75 -13.42 1.62 -7.57
CA GLY A 75 -14.85 1.83 -7.74
C GLY A 75 -15.22 2.29 -9.16
N GLN A 76 -14.52 3.29 -9.69
CA GLN A 76 -14.74 3.80 -11.04
C GLN A 76 -14.52 2.72 -12.11
N ALA A 77 -13.47 1.91 -11.95
CA ALA A 77 -13.18 0.78 -12.82
C ALA A 77 -14.29 -0.29 -12.78
N LEU A 78 -14.73 -0.67 -11.58
CA LEU A 78 -15.81 -1.66 -11.40
C LEU A 78 -17.13 -1.16 -12.00
N GLU A 79 -17.47 0.11 -11.82
CA GLU A 79 -18.66 0.72 -12.44
C GLU A 79 -18.56 0.73 -13.97
N ALA A 80 -17.38 1.00 -14.53
CA ALA A 80 -17.15 0.90 -15.97
C ALA A 80 -17.37 -0.55 -16.47
N PHE A 81 -16.90 -1.55 -15.72
CA PHE A 81 -17.12 -2.96 -16.07
C PHE A 81 -18.58 -3.39 -15.99
N VAL A 82 -19.30 -2.96 -14.95
CA VAL A 82 -20.73 -3.25 -14.82
C VAL A 82 -21.50 -2.61 -15.97
N ARG A 83 -21.20 -1.35 -16.33
CA ARG A 83 -21.83 -0.68 -17.49
C ARG A 83 -21.53 -1.38 -18.82
N ARG A 84 -20.34 -1.96 -18.97
CA ARG A 84 -19.92 -2.73 -20.15
C ARG A 84 -20.41 -4.18 -20.14
N GLY A 85 -21.12 -4.63 -19.10
CA GLY A 85 -21.58 -6.01 -18.96
C GLY A 85 -20.47 -7.03 -18.69
N LEU A 86 -19.27 -6.59 -18.30
CA LEU A 86 -18.10 -7.45 -18.05
C LEU A 86 -18.09 -8.04 -16.63
N VAL A 87 -18.70 -7.33 -15.68
CA VAL A 87 -18.76 -7.71 -14.27
C VAL A 87 -20.20 -7.62 -13.79
N ALA A 88 -20.65 -8.63 -13.07
CA ALA A 88 -21.91 -8.62 -12.35
C ALA A 88 -21.68 -8.19 -10.89
N ARG A 89 -22.60 -7.39 -10.37
CA ARG A 89 -22.64 -7.03 -8.94
C ARG A 89 -23.69 -7.88 -8.25
N GLY A 90 -23.24 -8.80 -7.41
CA GLY A 90 -24.06 -9.60 -6.52
C GLY A 90 -24.38 -8.88 -5.21
N ILE A 91 -25.50 -9.24 -4.59
CA ILE A 91 -25.85 -8.87 -3.23
C ILE A 91 -25.44 -10.03 -2.32
N GLN A 92 -24.53 -9.81 -1.38
CA GLN A 92 -24.21 -10.81 -0.37
C GLN A 92 -25.40 -10.95 0.61
N PRO A 93 -25.92 -12.17 0.88
CA PRO A 93 -27.08 -12.36 1.75
C PRO A 93 -26.86 -11.85 3.18
N LYS A 94 -25.60 -11.91 3.67
CA LYS A 94 -25.22 -11.54 5.03
C LYS A 94 -24.84 -10.06 5.20
N ASP A 95 -24.45 -9.37 4.12
CA ASP A 95 -24.14 -7.95 4.17
C ASP A 95 -24.44 -7.29 2.82
N ARG A 96 -25.61 -6.62 2.75
CA ARG A 96 -26.06 -5.90 1.55
C ARG A 96 -25.16 -4.71 1.18
N ARG A 97 -24.26 -4.27 2.07
CA ARG A 97 -23.32 -3.17 1.82
C ARG A 97 -22.01 -3.64 1.17
N ALA A 98 -21.63 -4.90 1.37
CA ALA A 98 -20.49 -5.55 0.71
C ALA A 98 -20.95 -6.14 -0.64
N GLY A 99 -21.05 -5.29 -1.67
CA GLY A 99 -21.36 -5.75 -3.02
C GLY A 99 -20.26 -6.70 -3.51
N ALA A 100 -20.64 -7.91 -3.91
CA ALA A 100 -19.72 -8.92 -4.40
C ALA A 100 -19.59 -8.84 -5.91
N PHE A 101 -18.37 -8.87 -6.44
CA PHE A 101 -18.13 -8.76 -7.89
C PHE A 101 -17.73 -10.10 -8.48
N THR A 102 -18.33 -10.47 -9.60
CA THR A 102 -18.00 -11.67 -10.37
C THR A 102 -17.92 -11.34 -11.86
N LEU A 103 -17.07 -12.04 -12.61
CA LEU A 103 -17.04 -11.88 -14.06
C LEU A 103 -18.32 -12.45 -14.68
N THR A 104 -18.82 -11.79 -15.72
CA THR A 104 -19.82 -12.38 -16.62
C THR A 104 -19.11 -13.27 -17.66
N PRO A 105 -19.84 -14.06 -18.46
CA PRO A 105 -19.23 -14.78 -19.59
C PRO A 105 -18.45 -13.87 -20.55
N GLN A 106 -18.93 -12.63 -20.77
CA GLN A 106 -18.22 -11.64 -21.57
C GLN A 106 -16.93 -11.14 -20.87
N GLY A 107 -16.97 -10.96 -19.55
CA GLY A 107 -15.80 -10.63 -18.74
C GLY A 107 -14.73 -11.71 -18.76
N GLU A 108 -15.14 -12.99 -18.67
CA GLU A 108 -14.24 -14.14 -18.79
C GLU A 108 -13.58 -14.20 -20.18
N ALA A 109 -14.35 -14.02 -21.26
CA ALA A 109 -13.82 -13.98 -22.63
C ALA A 109 -12.81 -12.84 -22.83
N LEU A 110 -13.09 -11.65 -22.29
CA LEU A 110 -12.12 -10.54 -22.30
C LEU A 110 -10.86 -10.89 -21.49
N SER A 111 -11.02 -11.53 -20.33
CA SER A 111 -9.90 -11.97 -19.50
C SER A 111 -9.01 -12.97 -20.25
N ASP A 112 -9.60 -13.93 -20.97
CA ASP A 112 -8.85 -14.88 -21.81
C ASP A 112 -8.11 -14.19 -22.94
N THR A 113 -8.77 -13.24 -23.61
CA THR A 113 -8.16 -12.42 -24.66
C THR A 113 -6.95 -11.66 -24.13
N LEU A 114 -7.09 -10.99 -22.97
CA LEU A 114 -6.00 -10.28 -22.31
C LEU A 114 -4.83 -11.20 -21.93
N ARG A 115 -5.12 -12.41 -21.46
CA ARG A 115 -4.09 -13.40 -21.12
C ARG A 115 -3.29 -13.82 -22.35
N GLU A 116 -3.93 -14.10 -23.48
CA GLU A 116 -3.21 -14.48 -24.69
C GLU A 116 -2.40 -13.31 -25.23
N HIS A 117 -2.94 -12.10 -25.26
CA HIS A 117 -2.17 -10.94 -25.66
C HIS A 117 -0.99 -10.64 -24.72
N THR A 118 -1.16 -10.84 -23.40
CA THR A 118 -0.07 -10.69 -22.44
C THR A 118 1.04 -11.71 -22.71
N ARG A 119 0.68 -12.96 -23.04
CA ARG A 119 1.65 -13.98 -23.46
C ARG A 119 2.35 -13.58 -24.77
N ALA A 120 1.61 -13.06 -25.75
CA ALA A 120 2.18 -12.57 -27.00
C ALA A 120 3.15 -11.39 -26.78
N ALA A 121 2.79 -10.46 -25.91
CA ALA A 121 3.65 -9.34 -25.52
C ALA A 121 4.91 -9.84 -24.80
N ALA A 122 4.79 -10.79 -23.87
CA ALA A 122 5.94 -11.41 -23.22
C ALA A 122 6.89 -12.07 -24.23
N ARG A 123 6.35 -12.80 -25.22
CA ARG A 123 7.15 -13.35 -26.34
C ARG A 123 7.88 -12.26 -27.12
N ARG A 124 7.23 -11.13 -27.42
CA ARG A 124 7.85 -9.99 -28.12
C ARG A 124 8.94 -9.31 -27.29
N ILE A 125 8.72 -9.12 -25.99
CA ILE A 125 9.70 -8.52 -25.07
C ILE A 125 10.97 -9.38 -24.98
N LEU A 126 10.80 -10.70 -24.92
CA LEU A 126 11.91 -11.65 -24.78
C LEU A 126 12.51 -12.11 -26.12
N ALA A 127 11.93 -11.72 -27.27
CA ALA A 127 12.39 -12.11 -28.60
C ALA A 127 13.88 -11.83 -28.89
N PRO A 128 14.53 -10.80 -28.31
CA PRO A 128 15.97 -10.60 -28.48
C PRO A 128 16.85 -11.65 -27.78
N LEU A 129 16.28 -12.50 -26.92
CA LEU A 129 16.96 -13.55 -26.20
C LEU A 129 16.62 -14.92 -26.82
N SER A 130 17.52 -15.88 -26.70
CA SER A 130 17.16 -17.28 -26.96
C SER A 130 16.10 -17.77 -25.94
N PRO A 131 15.33 -18.82 -26.26
CA PRO A 131 14.35 -19.37 -25.33
C PRO A 131 14.94 -19.74 -23.96
N ALA A 132 16.16 -20.30 -23.94
CA ALA A 132 16.85 -20.67 -22.71
C ALA A 132 17.26 -19.44 -21.87
N GLU A 133 17.79 -18.39 -22.52
CA GLU A 133 18.14 -17.13 -21.86
C GLU A 133 16.89 -16.42 -21.31
N GLY A 134 15.79 -16.40 -22.07
CA GLY A 134 14.53 -15.83 -21.61
C GLY A 134 14.01 -16.52 -20.35
N GLN A 135 14.00 -17.86 -20.33
CA GLN A 135 13.61 -18.62 -19.14
C GLN A 135 14.58 -18.41 -17.97
N THR A 136 15.86 -18.30 -18.25
CA THR A 136 16.88 -17.99 -17.23
C THR A 136 16.64 -16.62 -16.61
N LEU A 137 16.41 -15.59 -17.43
CA LEU A 137 16.10 -14.24 -16.96
C LEU A 137 14.86 -14.22 -16.06
N LEU A 138 13.76 -14.84 -16.50
CA LEU A 138 12.52 -14.91 -15.72
C LEU A 138 12.73 -15.65 -14.39
N GLY A 139 13.45 -16.76 -14.40
CA GLY A 139 13.77 -17.51 -13.18
C GLY A 139 14.64 -16.71 -12.20
N LEU A 140 15.63 -15.96 -12.71
CA LEU A 140 16.46 -15.09 -11.87
C LEU A 140 15.66 -13.93 -11.26
N LEU A 141 14.79 -13.30 -12.05
CA LEU A 141 13.90 -12.23 -11.56
C LEU A 141 12.94 -12.74 -10.49
N ALA A 142 12.30 -13.90 -10.71
CA ALA A 142 11.38 -14.52 -9.74
C ALA A 142 12.09 -14.79 -8.41
N ARG A 143 13.28 -15.41 -8.45
CA ARG A 143 14.09 -15.68 -7.25
C ARG A 143 14.46 -14.43 -6.47
N LEU A 144 14.81 -13.34 -7.16
CA LEU A 144 15.10 -12.05 -6.51
C LEU A 144 13.85 -11.46 -5.84
N ILE A 145 12.69 -11.54 -6.49
CA ILE A 145 11.42 -11.05 -5.95
C ILE A 145 11.03 -11.83 -4.70
N GLU A 146 11.08 -13.16 -4.76
CA GLU A 146 10.76 -14.05 -3.64
C GLU A 146 11.71 -13.85 -2.46
N ALA A 147 13.02 -13.72 -2.70
CA ALA A 147 14.00 -13.46 -1.65
C ALA A 147 13.86 -12.07 -1.00
N HIS A 148 13.16 -11.13 -1.65
CA HIS A 148 12.97 -9.75 -1.19
C HIS A 148 11.49 -9.37 -1.03
N GLU A 149 10.64 -10.30 -0.61
CA GLU A 149 9.18 -10.11 -0.45
C GLU A 149 8.82 -8.80 0.29
N ALA A 150 9.51 -8.50 1.39
CA ALA A 150 9.29 -7.29 2.19
C ALA A 150 9.48 -5.98 1.41
N HIS A 151 10.30 -6.00 0.36
CA HIS A 151 10.57 -4.88 -0.55
C HIS A 151 9.76 -4.94 -1.85
N ALA A 152 9.21 -6.10 -2.21
CA ALA A 152 8.39 -6.29 -3.40
C ALA A 152 6.90 -5.96 -3.19
N ARG A 153 6.47 -5.66 -1.95
CA ARG A 153 5.08 -5.33 -1.63
C ARG A 153 4.62 -3.98 -2.21
N PRO A 154 3.32 -3.83 -2.54
CA PRO A 154 2.75 -2.54 -2.94
C PRO A 154 3.06 -1.44 -1.91
N GLY A 155 3.61 -0.31 -2.38
CA GLY A 155 3.94 0.83 -1.52
C GLY A 155 5.25 0.71 -0.73
N ALA A 156 6.06 -0.33 -0.94
CA ALA A 156 7.43 -0.37 -0.43
C ALA A 156 8.20 0.89 -0.85
N GLY A 157 8.89 1.54 0.10
CA GLY A 157 9.64 2.78 -0.13
C GLY A 157 8.81 4.07 -0.10
N ARG A 158 7.46 4.02 0.04
CA ARG A 158 6.67 5.22 0.32
C ARG A 158 7.03 5.75 1.71
N LYS A 159 7.41 7.03 1.82
CA LYS A 159 7.51 7.69 3.13
C LYS A 159 6.13 7.64 3.79
N PRO A 160 6.02 7.22 5.06
CA PRO A 160 4.74 7.31 5.76
C PRO A 160 4.29 8.77 5.76
N PRO A 161 2.98 9.03 5.65
CA PRO A 161 2.48 10.40 5.76
C PRO A 161 2.99 10.99 7.08
N ARG A 162 3.61 12.18 7.02
CA ARG A 162 4.03 12.90 8.21
C ARG A 162 2.80 13.10 9.08
N ARG A 163 2.68 12.36 10.20
CA ARG A 163 1.67 12.65 11.22
C ARG A 163 1.98 14.05 11.73
N LYS A 164 1.09 15.02 11.48
CA LYS A 164 1.16 16.31 12.17
C LYS A 164 1.08 15.99 13.68
N PRO A 165 1.97 16.55 14.52
CA PRO A 165 1.78 16.45 15.96
C PRO A 165 0.38 16.94 16.28
N LYS A 166 -0.38 16.20 17.09
CA LYS A 166 -1.62 16.72 17.65
C LYS A 166 -1.22 17.99 18.42
N ALA A 167 -1.77 19.14 18.04
CA ALA A 167 -1.66 20.32 18.87
C ALA A 167 -2.19 19.92 20.25
N HIS A 168 -1.33 20.00 21.27
CA HIS A 168 -1.83 19.98 22.63
C HIS A 168 -2.71 21.22 22.77
N GLU A 169 -4.00 21.00 23.03
CA GLU A 169 -4.93 22.05 23.46
C GLU A 169 -4.33 22.69 24.71
N GLU A 170 -3.66 23.82 24.49
CA GLU A 170 -3.31 24.77 25.53
C GLU A 170 -4.60 25.49 25.91
N SER A 171 -5.37 24.87 26.81
CA SER A 171 -6.58 25.48 27.36
C SER A 171 -6.18 26.55 28.38
N LEU A 172 -6.18 27.81 27.95
CA LEU A 172 -6.29 28.95 28.85
C LEU A 172 -7.69 29.55 28.70
N PRO A 173 -8.49 29.66 29.78
CA PRO A 173 -9.47 30.72 29.87
C PRO A 173 -8.91 31.84 30.75
N CYS A 174 -8.72 33.00 30.12
CA CYS A 174 -8.51 34.27 30.79
C CYS A 174 -9.75 34.61 31.65
N LYS A 175 -9.55 34.89 32.94
CA LYS A 175 -10.43 35.73 33.74
C LYS A 175 -9.62 36.47 34.80
N PRO A 176 -9.65 37.81 34.87
CA PRO A 176 -9.13 38.54 36.01
C PRO A 176 -10.26 38.90 36.99
N ALA A 177 -9.96 38.85 38.30
CA ALA A 177 -10.45 39.79 39.31
C ALA A 177 -9.75 39.52 40.66
N SER A 178 -9.01 40.52 41.14
CA SER A 178 -8.66 40.76 42.56
C SER A 178 -9.84 41.56 43.22
N PRO A 179 -9.92 41.85 44.54
CA PRO A 179 -8.90 41.77 45.61
C PRO A 179 -9.40 41.35 47.03
N ALA A 180 -8.51 41.54 48.03
CA ALA A 180 -8.69 41.56 49.51
C ALA A 180 -8.55 40.21 50.26
N ALA A 181 -7.98 40.09 51.47
CA ALA A 181 -7.16 40.94 52.35
C ALA A 181 -6.57 40.07 53.50
N ALA A 182 -5.43 40.50 54.02
CA ALA A 182 -4.94 40.45 55.41
C ALA A 182 -4.93 39.16 56.29
N ALA A 183 -3.70 38.79 56.68
CA ALA A 183 -3.20 38.56 58.05
C ALA A 183 -3.72 37.40 58.92
N SER A 184 -2.81 36.51 59.36
CA SER A 184 -2.22 36.57 60.71
C SER A 184 -1.36 35.34 61.04
N SER A 185 -0.27 35.61 61.76
CA SER A 185 0.75 34.72 62.32
C SER A 185 0.49 34.43 63.80
N SER A 186 0.83 33.24 64.31
CA SER A 186 1.36 33.01 65.68
C SER A 186 1.78 31.54 65.93
N PRO A 187 2.90 31.27 66.65
CA PRO A 187 3.33 29.94 67.15
C PRO A 187 3.24 29.85 68.70
N PRO A 188 4.03 29.00 69.42
CA PRO A 188 3.67 27.65 69.91
C PRO A 188 3.61 27.56 71.46
N ARG A 189 3.30 26.39 72.05
CA ARG A 189 3.66 26.10 73.47
C ARG A 189 3.85 24.62 73.82
N SER A 190 4.84 24.46 74.70
CA SER A 190 5.45 23.29 75.35
C SER A 190 4.65 22.71 76.51
N ALA A 191 4.76 21.40 76.80
CA ALA A 191 5.31 20.82 78.06
C ALA A 191 5.07 19.28 78.20
N ALA A 192 6.10 18.60 78.73
CA ALA A 192 6.22 17.16 79.06
C ALA A 192 5.52 16.79 80.41
N PRO A 193 5.68 15.61 81.09
CA PRO A 193 6.68 14.53 80.99
C PRO A 193 6.21 13.04 81.21
N ALA A 194 7.21 12.14 81.23
CA ALA A 194 7.25 10.64 81.29
C ALA A 194 6.85 10.04 82.69
N PRO A 195 6.95 8.70 83.04
CA PRO A 195 7.92 7.67 82.58
C PRO A 195 7.46 6.16 82.46
N ARG A 196 8.45 5.38 81.98
CA ARG A 196 8.75 3.91 81.87
C ARG A 196 8.22 2.97 83.00
N PRO A 197 8.30 1.60 82.94
CA PRO A 197 9.37 0.76 82.33
C PRO A 197 9.00 -0.66 81.79
N GLY A 198 9.97 -1.38 81.20
CA GLY A 198 9.86 -2.84 80.97
C GLY A 198 10.88 -3.48 80.03
N ARG A 199 11.96 -4.04 80.62
CA ARG A 199 12.89 -5.11 80.17
C ARG A 199 12.32 -6.14 79.18
N ASN A 200 13.03 -6.73 78.22
CA ASN A 200 14.20 -7.65 78.21
C ASN A 200 14.22 -8.23 76.76
N ALA A 201 15.20 -8.91 76.17
CA ALA A 201 16.60 -9.23 76.36
C ALA A 201 17.05 -10.01 75.09
N ARG A 202 18.36 -9.91 74.76
CA ARG A 202 19.24 -10.94 74.12
C ARG A 202 18.85 -11.50 72.73
N SER A 203 19.56 -11.15 71.66
CA SER A 203 20.91 -11.61 71.23
C SER A 203 20.95 -13.06 70.74
N GLY A 204 21.26 -13.20 69.46
CA GLY A 204 21.76 -14.37 68.76
C GLY A 204 22.37 -13.87 67.45
#